data_AF-A0AA38U4J0-F1
#
_entry.id   AF-A0AA38U4J0-F1
#
_cell.length_a   1.000
_cell.length_b   1.000
_cell.length_c   1.000
_cell.angle_alpha   90.00
_cell.angle_beta   90.00
_cell.angle_gamma   90.00
#
_symmetry.space_group_name_H-M   'P 1'
#
loop_
_entity.id
_entity.type
_entity.pdbx_description
1 polymer ?
#
loop_
_entity_poly.entity_id
_entity_poly.type
_entity_poly.pdbx_seq_one_letter_code
_entity_poly.pdbx_strand_id
1 'polypeptide(L)'
;MPAERHFRTRKITSTTPYPQTCNRASTELDPNMVQVLHQAVSRETAIRQNQQVHTFLLWCARRDVTLAEVSPPSEILLCNYFSTFSSKTSMATAKSHSTAIKNWVKRRGFPWTGASLLESIMRGIHNTISQTAASKEILKVPVRVEHLKLLVNECINPNDAYFIACRNAIACTAFYGMFRLGEILFDTNFTANETPRVQDLIFHTKQCTINLPRTRTTLRNGETIIFPHLQSCTDPTSVLQQHIAINKLLPTDINSYIHQGKRTLQLLGSTTLLRECKWTLP
;
A
#
# COMPACT_ATOMS: atom_id res chain seq x y z
N MET A 1 31.58 -21.15 -64.44
CA MET A 1 31.04 -20.87 -63.09
C MET A 1 30.92 -19.35 -62.99
N PRO A 2 29.75 -18.76 -62.69
CA PRO A 2 28.77 -19.16 -61.67
C PRO A 2 27.36 -19.47 -62.22
N ALA A 3 26.52 -20.06 -61.37
CA ALA A 3 25.15 -20.49 -61.66
C ALA A 3 24.12 -19.46 -61.16
N GLU A 4 23.27 -18.97 -62.06
CA GLU A 4 22.09 -18.18 -61.74
C GLU A 4 20.95 -19.09 -61.23
N ARG A 5 20.48 -18.85 -60.01
CA ARG A 5 19.30 -19.51 -59.46
C ARG A 5 18.05 -18.77 -59.91
N HIS A 6 17.33 -19.34 -60.87
CA HIS A 6 15.97 -18.92 -61.21
C HIS A 6 15.00 -19.24 -60.07
N PHE A 7 14.43 -18.20 -59.46
CA PHE A 7 13.28 -18.32 -58.56
C PHE A 7 12.01 -18.55 -59.40
N ARG A 8 11.49 -19.78 -59.40
CA ARG A 8 10.13 -20.09 -59.87
C ARG A 8 9.11 -19.60 -58.84
N THR A 9 8.37 -18.55 -59.16
CA THR A 9 7.14 -18.17 -58.44
C THR A 9 6.03 -19.16 -58.77
N ARG A 10 5.66 -20.01 -57.80
CA ARG A 10 4.42 -20.79 -57.88
C ARG A 10 3.22 -19.86 -57.62
N LYS A 11 2.38 -19.65 -58.64
CA LYS A 11 1.04 -19.10 -58.45
C LYS A 11 0.22 -20.11 -57.65
N ILE A 12 -0.20 -19.73 -56.44
CA ILE A 12 -1.16 -20.50 -55.64
C ILE A 12 -2.55 -19.97 -56.02
N THR A 13 -3.25 -20.69 -56.89
CA THR A 13 -4.69 -20.53 -57.10
C THR A 13 -5.41 -21.33 -56.03
N SER A 14 -5.80 -20.67 -54.94
CA SER A 14 -6.62 -21.25 -53.87
C SER A 14 -8.10 -20.99 -54.15
N THR A 15 -8.72 -21.86 -54.92
CA THR A 15 -10.19 -21.97 -55.01
C THR A 15 -10.66 -22.98 -53.97
N THR A 16 -10.92 -22.52 -52.75
CA THR A 16 -11.69 -23.27 -51.75
C THR A 16 -12.83 -22.38 -51.26
N PRO A 17 -14.11 -22.81 -51.40
CA PRO A 17 -15.24 -22.05 -50.88
C PRO A 17 -15.23 -22.09 -49.36
N TYR A 18 -15.01 -20.93 -48.73
CA TYR A 18 -15.14 -20.78 -47.29
C TYR A 18 -16.61 -20.94 -46.88
N PRO A 19 -16.95 -21.79 -45.90
CA PRO A 19 -18.27 -21.74 -45.27
C PRO A 19 -18.41 -20.41 -44.52
N GLN A 20 -19.37 -19.59 -44.96
CA GLN A 20 -19.81 -18.40 -44.24
C GLN A 20 -20.65 -18.82 -43.02
N THR A 21 -19.98 -19.24 -41.95
CA THR A 21 -20.57 -19.16 -40.62
C THR A 21 -19.99 -17.93 -39.94
N CYS A 22 -20.76 -16.84 -39.99
CA CYS A 22 -20.56 -15.68 -39.12
C CYS A 22 -20.78 -16.13 -37.67
N ASN A 23 -19.74 -16.68 -37.04
CA ASN A 23 -19.69 -16.81 -35.60
C ASN A 23 -19.81 -15.39 -35.04
N ARG A 24 -21.00 -15.08 -34.53
CA ARG A 24 -21.28 -13.88 -33.74
C ARG A 24 -20.21 -13.83 -32.65
N ALA A 25 -19.22 -12.96 -32.79
CA ALA A 25 -18.16 -12.84 -31.80
C ALA A 25 -18.84 -12.50 -30.48
N SER A 26 -18.78 -13.43 -29.52
CA SER A 26 -19.32 -13.21 -28.19
C SER A 26 -18.66 -11.96 -27.62
N THR A 27 -19.44 -10.90 -27.38
CA THR A 27 -19.00 -9.67 -26.72
C THR A 27 -18.80 -9.84 -25.21
N GLU A 28 -19.15 -11.02 -24.69
CA GLU A 28 -19.02 -11.39 -23.29
C GLU A 28 -17.73 -12.19 -23.06
N LEU A 29 -17.03 -11.86 -21.98
CA LEU A 29 -15.82 -12.56 -21.57
C LEU A 29 -16.16 -13.97 -21.08
N ASP A 30 -15.40 -14.96 -21.53
CA ASP A 30 -15.49 -16.34 -21.04
C ASP A 30 -15.32 -16.39 -19.50
N PRO A 31 -16.13 -17.18 -18.76
CA PRO A 31 -16.04 -17.28 -17.30
C PRO A 31 -14.65 -17.66 -16.78
N ASN A 32 -13.90 -18.52 -17.49
CA ASN A 32 -12.53 -18.86 -17.09
C ASN A 32 -11.60 -17.66 -17.26
N MET A 33 -11.77 -16.86 -18.31
CA MET A 33 -11.01 -15.63 -18.50
C MET A 33 -11.30 -14.62 -17.38
N VAL A 34 -12.56 -14.50 -16.94
CA VAL A 34 -12.92 -13.67 -15.78
C VAL A 34 -12.22 -14.18 -14.51
N GLN A 35 -12.20 -15.49 -14.28
CA GLN A 35 -11.51 -16.09 -13.13
C GLN A 35 -10.00 -15.83 -13.14
N VAL A 36 -9.34 -15.99 -14.29
CA VAL A 36 -7.91 -15.70 -14.45
C VAL A 36 -7.62 -14.21 -14.23
N LEU A 37 -8.49 -13.32 -14.73
CA LEU A 37 -8.38 -11.87 -14.47
C LEU A 37 -8.54 -11.52 -12.98
N HIS A 38 -9.36 -12.26 -12.24
CA HIS A 38 -9.48 -12.09 -10.79
C HIS A 38 -8.21 -12.52 -10.04
N GLN A 39 -7.50 -13.54 -10.53
CA GLN A 39 -6.23 -14.00 -9.94
C GLN A 39 -5.04 -13.10 -10.30
N ALA A 40 -5.15 -12.28 -11.35
CA ALA A 40 -4.09 -11.39 -11.80
C ALA A 40 -3.78 -10.22 -10.82
N VAL A 41 -4.62 -10.00 -9.80
CA VAL A 41 -4.44 -8.94 -8.79
C VAL A 41 -4.46 -9.52 -7.39
N SER A 42 -3.65 -8.96 -6.48
CA SER A 42 -3.70 -9.36 -5.07
C SER A 42 -5.08 -9.07 -4.46
N ARG A 43 -5.46 -9.82 -3.41
CA ARG A 43 -6.75 -9.63 -2.72
C ARG A 43 -6.91 -8.19 -2.21
N GLU A 44 -5.86 -7.61 -1.64
CA GLU A 44 -5.86 -6.24 -1.14
C GLU A 44 -6.05 -5.24 -2.29
N THR A 45 -5.40 -5.49 -3.44
CA THR A 45 -5.55 -4.66 -4.63
C THR A 45 -6.96 -4.73 -5.19
N ALA A 46 -7.57 -5.91 -5.20
CA ALA A 46 -8.95 -6.10 -5.63
C ALA A 46 -9.94 -5.36 -4.71
N ILE A 47 -9.78 -5.48 -3.38
CA ILE A 47 -10.60 -4.75 -2.39
C ILE A 47 -10.49 -3.24 -2.63
N ARG A 48 -9.27 -2.72 -2.77
CA ARG A 48 -9.05 -1.29 -3.03
C ARG A 48 -9.66 -0.83 -4.34
N GLN A 49 -9.51 -1.59 -5.42
CA GLN A 49 -10.14 -1.27 -6.70
C GLN A 49 -11.67 -1.26 -6.58
N ASN A 50 -12.25 -2.23 -5.88
CA ASN A 50 -13.70 -2.29 -5.66
C ASN A 50 -14.20 -1.09 -4.86
N GLN A 51 -13.49 -0.66 -3.82
CA GLN A 51 -13.80 0.56 -3.08
C GLN A 51 -13.76 1.80 -3.98
N GLN A 52 -12.75 1.93 -4.82
CA GLN A 52 -12.59 3.07 -5.74
C GLN A 52 -13.70 3.12 -6.80
N VAL A 53 -14.06 1.96 -7.35
CA VAL A 53 -15.21 1.83 -8.26
C VAL A 53 -16.50 2.18 -7.52
N HIS A 54 -16.70 1.69 -6.31
CA HIS A 54 -17.88 2.03 -5.51
C HIS A 54 -17.99 3.54 -5.25
N THR A 55 -16.88 4.23 -4.95
CA THR A 55 -16.87 5.69 -4.84
C THR A 55 -17.29 6.39 -6.13
N PHE A 56 -16.86 5.89 -7.29
CA PHE A 56 -17.29 6.40 -8.59
C PHE A 56 -18.78 6.18 -8.83
N LEU A 57 -19.30 4.98 -8.53
CA LEU A 57 -20.72 4.65 -8.67
C LEU A 57 -21.60 5.52 -7.76
N LEU A 58 -21.20 5.73 -6.51
CA LEU A 58 -21.89 6.65 -5.59
C LEU A 58 -21.87 8.09 -6.10
N TRP A 59 -20.75 8.53 -6.69
CA TRP A 59 -20.67 9.87 -7.29
C TRP A 59 -21.61 10.02 -8.50
N CYS A 60 -21.76 8.97 -9.31
CA CYS A 60 -22.71 8.91 -10.43
C CYS A 60 -24.16 8.94 -9.93
N ALA A 61 -24.49 8.12 -8.92
CA ALA A 61 -25.82 8.05 -8.33
C ALA A 61 -26.27 9.40 -7.75
N ARG A 62 -25.35 10.17 -7.16
CA ARG A 62 -25.63 11.54 -6.65
C ARG A 62 -25.90 12.58 -7.74
N ARG A 63 -25.71 12.23 -9.01
CA ARG A 63 -25.90 13.09 -10.18
C ARG A 63 -26.96 12.53 -11.13
N ASP A 64 -27.75 11.58 -10.65
CA ASP A 64 -28.82 10.94 -11.41
C ASP A 64 -28.35 10.33 -12.74
N VAL A 65 -27.08 9.93 -12.82
CA VAL A 65 -26.52 9.25 -13.99
C VAL A 65 -27.07 7.83 -14.03
N THR A 66 -27.70 7.46 -15.14
CA THR A 66 -28.36 6.17 -15.30
C THR A 66 -27.34 5.04 -15.44
N LEU A 67 -27.73 3.80 -15.08
CA LEU A 67 -26.84 2.64 -15.18
C LEU A 67 -26.31 2.41 -16.62
N ALA A 68 -27.13 2.76 -17.62
CA ALA A 68 -26.76 2.67 -19.04
C ALA A 68 -25.63 3.63 -19.41
N GLU A 69 -25.58 4.81 -18.80
CA GLU A 69 -24.53 5.82 -19.02
C GLU A 69 -23.24 5.53 -18.25
N VAL A 70 -23.31 4.70 -17.20
CA VAL A 70 -22.16 4.35 -16.35
C VAL A 70 -21.37 3.17 -16.92
N SER A 71 -21.95 2.37 -17.84
CA SER A 71 -21.37 1.12 -18.32
C SER A 71 -21.58 0.90 -19.83
N PRO A 72 -20.65 1.37 -20.70
CA PRO A 72 -19.39 2.04 -20.38
C PRO A 72 -19.55 3.54 -20.08
N PRO A 73 -18.74 4.11 -19.17
CA PRO A 73 -18.79 5.53 -18.89
C PRO A 73 -18.29 6.33 -20.10
N SER A 74 -18.92 7.45 -20.43
CA SER A 74 -18.40 8.35 -21.46
C SER A 74 -17.11 9.06 -20.99
N GLU A 75 -16.27 9.52 -21.93
CA GLU A 75 -15.08 10.29 -21.57
C GLU A 75 -15.42 11.55 -20.75
N ILE A 76 -16.52 12.22 -21.10
CA ILE A 76 -17.02 13.39 -20.38
C ILE A 76 -17.42 13.04 -18.94
N LEU A 77 -18.09 11.91 -18.72
CA LEU A 77 -18.45 11.44 -17.38
C LEU A 77 -17.20 11.18 -16.54
N LEU A 78 -16.18 10.54 -17.14
CA LEU A 78 -14.88 10.34 -16.48
C LEU A 78 -14.22 11.67 -16.14
N CYS A 79 -14.16 12.62 -17.08
CA CYS A 79 -13.58 13.95 -16.85
C CYS A 79 -14.28 14.69 -15.70
N ASN A 80 -15.61 14.65 -15.66
CA ASN A 80 -16.41 15.25 -14.58
C ASN A 80 -16.16 14.59 -13.22
N TYR A 81 -15.92 13.28 -13.20
CA TYR A 81 -15.54 12.59 -11.98
C TYR A 81 -14.13 12.99 -11.54
N PHE A 82 -13.15 12.95 -12.45
CA PHE A 82 -11.76 13.24 -12.12
C PHE A 82 -11.52 14.70 -11.76
N SER A 83 -12.27 15.65 -12.31
CA SER A 83 -12.18 17.06 -11.93
C SER A 83 -12.45 17.29 -10.43
N THR A 84 -13.20 16.42 -9.77
CA THR A 84 -13.44 16.49 -8.31
C THR A 84 -12.19 16.24 -7.45
N PHE A 85 -11.13 15.69 -8.04
CA PHE A 85 -9.83 15.49 -7.37
C PHE A 85 -8.98 16.75 -7.36
N SER A 86 -9.30 17.74 -8.21
CA SER A 86 -8.66 19.05 -8.14
C SER A 86 -8.76 19.58 -6.70
N SER A 87 -7.65 20.10 -6.18
CA SER A 87 -7.47 20.64 -4.82
C SER A 87 -7.66 19.72 -3.60
N LYS A 88 -8.22 18.51 -3.73
CA LYS A 88 -8.60 17.67 -2.57
C LYS A 88 -7.72 16.46 -2.30
N THR A 89 -7.04 15.94 -3.32
CA THR A 89 -6.40 14.61 -3.22
C THR A 89 -5.08 14.55 -3.98
N SER A 90 -4.18 13.64 -3.60
CA SER A 90 -2.94 13.38 -4.35
C SER A 90 -3.20 12.88 -5.77
N MET A 91 -2.27 13.18 -6.69
CA MET A 91 -2.29 12.64 -8.06
C MET A 91 -2.24 11.11 -8.08
N ALA A 92 -1.52 10.50 -7.13
CA ALA A 92 -1.44 9.05 -7.01
C ALA A 92 -2.82 8.43 -6.77
N THR A 93 -3.67 9.09 -5.97
CA THR A 93 -5.05 8.64 -5.73
C THR A 93 -5.89 8.73 -7.00
N ALA A 94 -5.86 9.86 -7.72
CA ALA A 94 -6.59 10.02 -8.98
C ALA A 94 -6.20 8.94 -10.02
N LYS A 95 -4.89 8.68 -10.17
CA LYS A 95 -4.39 7.59 -11.04
C LYS A 95 -4.86 6.21 -10.60
N SER A 96 -4.92 5.96 -9.29
CA SER A 96 -5.45 4.70 -8.75
C SER A 96 -6.93 4.52 -9.11
N HIS A 97 -7.75 5.56 -8.94
CA HIS A 97 -9.16 5.52 -9.35
C HIS A 97 -9.31 5.28 -10.86
N SER A 98 -8.53 5.98 -11.70
CA SER A 98 -8.51 5.76 -13.15
C SER A 98 -8.21 4.31 -13.51
N THR A 99 -7.20 3.72 -12.87
CA THR A 99 -6.84 2.31 -13.06
C THR A 99 -7.95 1.37 -12.61
N ALA A 100 -8.58 1.63 -11.46
CA ALA A 100 -9.67 0.80 -10.94
C ALA A 100 -10.90 0.82 -11.86
N ILE A 101 -11.33 2.00 -12.31
CA ILE A 101 -12.46 2.16 -13.23
C ILE A 101 -12.13 1.52 -14.58
N LYS A 102 -10.92 1.74 -15.12
CA LYS A 102 -10.46 1.10 -16.36
C LYS A 102 -10.51 -0.42 -16.28
N ASN A 103 -10.02 -1.00 -15.19
CA ASN A 103 -10.07 -2.44 -14.98
C ASN A 103 -11.50 -2.95 -14.81
N TRP A 104 -12.36 -2.20 -14.12
CA TRP A 104 -13.77 -2.53 -13.96
C TRP A 104 -14.54 -2.54 -15.29
N VAL A 105 -14.34 -1.54 -16.15
CA VAL A 105 -14.92 -1.47 -17.50
C VAL A 105 -14.43 -2.64 -18.36
N LYS A 106 -13.11 -2.90 -18.37
CA LYS A 106 -12.52 -4.01 -19.13
C LYS A 106 -13.02 -5.38 -18.69
N ARG A 107 -13.18 -5.62 -17.38
CA ARG A 107 -13.71 -6.88 -16.84
C ARG A 107 -15.17 -7.16 -17.23
N ARG A 108 -15.87 -6.15 -17.75
CA ARG A 108 -17.24 -6.28 -18.26
C ARG A 108 -17.30 -6.40 -19.79
N GLY A 109 -16.14 -6.57 -20.44
CA GLY A 109 -16.05 -6.69 -21.90
C GLY A 109 -16.16 -5.35 -22.64
N PHE A 110 -16.23 -4.22 -21.95
CA PHE A 110 -16.36 -2.92 -22.60
C PHE A 110 -14.99 -2.31 -22.94
N PRO A 111 -14.89 -1.56 -24.06
CA PRO A 111 -13.70 -0.80 -24.38
C PRO A 111 -13.51 0.36 -23.39
N TRP A 112 -12.26 0.72 -23.13
CA TRP A 112 -11.94 1.90 -22.33
C TRP A 112 -12.15 3.17 -23.17
N THR A 113 -12.98 4.08 -22.68
CA THR A 113 -13.38 5.31 -23.36
C THR A 113 -12.55 6.54 -23.00
N GLY A 114 -11.63 6.44 -22.03
CA GLY A 114 -10.77 7.57 -21.66
C GLY A 114 -9.70 7.82 -22.73
N ALA A 115 -9.70 9.03 -23.29
CA ALA A 115 -8.80 9.47 -24.36
C ALA A 115 -8.02 10.74 -23.94
N SER A 116 -7.68 11.60 -24.91
CA SER A 116 -6.81 12.76 -24.73
C SER A 116 -7.39 13.84 -23.82
N LEU A 117 -8.72 13.95 -23.72
CA LEU A 117 -9.36 14.91 -22.84
C LEU A 117 -9.16 14.51 -21.39
N LEU A 118 -9.35 13.22 -21.07
CA LEU A 118 -9.08 12.71 -19.72
C LEU A 118 -7.61 12.90 -19.33
N GLU A 119 -6.67 12.66 -20.26
CA GLU A 119 -5.25 12.93 -20.00
C GLU A 119 -4.96 14.41 -19.72
N SER A 120 -5.62 15.30 -20.44
CA SER A 120 -5.51 16.75 -20.24
C SER A 120 -6.06 17.17 -18.88
N ILE A 121 -7.21 16.61 -18.46
CA ILE A 121 -7.78 16.81 -17.13
C ILE A 121 -6.84 16.29 -16.05
N MET A 122 -6.29 15.07 -16.20
CA MET A 122 -5.32 14.51 -15.25
C MET A 122 -4.06 15.37 -15.14
N ARG A 123 -3.58 15.95 -16.25
CA ARG A 123 -2.47 16.91 -16.25
C ARG A 123 -2.84 18.22 -15.56
N GLY A 124 -4.05 18.73 -15.79
CA GLY A 124 -4.58 19.90 -15.09
C GLY A 124 -4.61 19.68 -13.58
N ILE A 125 -5.16 18.55 -13.13
CA ILE A 125 -5.19 18.14 -11.71
C ILE A 125 -3.77 18.09 -11.15
N HIS A 126 -2.80 17.52 -11.87
CA HIS A 126 -1.40 17.47 -11.44
C HIS A 126 -0.82 18.85 -11.20
N ASN A 127 -1.03 19.76 -12.14
CA ASN A 127 -0.52 21.12 -12.06
C ASN A 127 -1.19 21.88 -10.92
N THR A 128 -2.51 21.75 -10.75
CA THR A 128 -3.23 22.35 -9.63
C THR A 128 -2.72 21.83 -8.28
N ILE A 129 -2.57 20.51 -8.12
CA ILE A 129 -2.04 19.93 -6.88
C ILE A 129 -0.63 20.46 -6.60
N SER A 130 0.25 20.45 -7.61
CA SER A 130 1.64 20.91 -7.47
C SER A 130 1.75 22.39 -7.09
N GLN A 131 0.75 23.19 -7.47
CA GLN A 131 0.69 24.63 -7.15
C GLN A 131 0.00 24.90 -5.80
N THR A 132 -0.92 24.04 -5.35
CA THR A 132 -1.57 24.23 -4.05
C THR A 132 -0.60 24.08 -2.89
N ALA A 133 -0.76 24.92 -1.87
CA ALA A 133 0.01 24.89 -0.64
C ALA A 133 0.05 23.47 -0.05
N ALA A 134 -1.05 22.69 -0.09
CA ALA A 134 -1.11 21.29 0.37
C ALA A 134 -0.09 20.31 -0.24
N SER A 135 0.49 20.60 -1.42
CA SER A 135 1.60 19.80 -1.99
C SER A 135 2.98 20.26 -1.51
N LYS A 136 3.09 21.50 -1.03
CA LYS A 136 4.28 22.05 -0.35
C LYS A 136 4.19 21.89 1.17
N GLU A 137 2.97 21.80 1.69
CA GLU A 137 2.63 21.72 3.08
C GLU A 137 2.97 20.31 3.55
N ILE A 138 4.05 20.30 4.34
CA ILE A 138 4.61 19.16 5.03
C ILE A 138 5.37 18.19 4.11
N LEU A 139 6.46 18.66 3.50
CA LEU A 139 7.69 17.87 3.59
C LEU A 139 7.91 17.63 5.09
N LYS A 140 7.39 16.51 5.62
CA LYS A 140 7.61 16.13 7.01
C LYS A 140 9.12 16.18 7.20
N VAL A 141 9.59 17.06 8.08
CA VAL A 141 11.01 17.15 8.41
C VAL A 141 11.44 15.72 8.69
N PRO A 142 12.48 15.21 8.00
CA PRO A 142 12.92 13.85 8.21
C PRO A 142 13.12 13.62 9.70
N VAL A 143 12.62 12.49 10.16
CA VAL A 143 12.87 12.05 11.51
C VAL A 143 14.38 11.97 11.72
N ARG A 144 14.90 12.60 12.78
CA ARG A 144 16.32 12.57 13.14
C ARG A 144 16.51 11.90 14.50
N VAL A 145 17.76 11.54 14.79
CA VAL A 145 18.15 10.92 16.06
C VAL A 145 17.81 11.83 17.26
N GLU A 146 17.86 13.15 17.08
CA GLU A 146 17.52 14.11 18.14
C GLU A 146 16.06 13.97 18.58
N HIS A 147 15.14 13.72 17.65
CA HIS A 147 13.73 13.47 17.97
C HIS A 147 13.57 12.21 18.81
N LEU A 148 14.34 11.15 18.53
CA LEU A 148 14.31 9.94 19.36
C LEU A 148 14.87 10.19 20.75
N LYS A 149 15.97 10.95 20.86
CA LYS A 149 16.54 11.31 22.17
C LYS A 149 15.55 12.08 23.01
N LEU A 150 14.84 13.05 22.40
CA LEU A 150 13.75 13.76 23.06
C LEU A 150 12.65 12.80 23.50
N LEU A 151 12.15 11.96 22.59
CA LEU A 151 11.11 10.97 22.89
C LEU A 151 11.49 10.02 24.04
N VAL A 152 12.73 9.53 24.07
CA VAL A 152 13.22 8.62 25.11
C VAL A 152 13.34 9.33 26.45
N ASN A 153 13.80 10.59 26.45
CA ASN A 153 13.96 11.40 27.65
C ASN A 153 12.63 12.00 28.16
N GLU A 154 11.62 12.12 27.30
CA GLU A 154 10.29 12.63 27.63
C GLU A 154 9.43 11.59 28.33
N CYS A 155 9.32 11.72 29.65
CA CYS A 155 8.33 11.01 30.47
C CYS A 155 6.99 11.77 30.46
N ILE A 156 6.22 11.62 29.37
CA ILE A 156 4.88 12.25 29.22
C ILE A 156 3.92 11.83 30.34
N ASN A 157 4.01 10.58 30.81
CA ASN A 157 3.29 10.11 31.98
C ASN A 157 4.14 9.10 32.77
N PRO A 158 4.86 9.53 33.82
CA PRO A 158 5.76 8.64 34.57
C PRO A 158 5.05 7.46 35.21
N ASN A 159 3.71 7.53 35.36
CA ASN A 159 2.94 6.41 35.87
C ASN A 159 2.87 5.27 34.86
N ASP A 160 2.91 5.49 33.54
CA ASP A 160 2.76 4.42 32.53
C ASP A 160 4.10 3.90 31.97
N ALA A 161 4.92 3.33 32.87
CA ALA A 161 6.22 2.78 32.51
C ALA A 161 6.15 1.65 31.45
N TYR A 162 5.06 0.87 31.45
CA TYR A 162 4.83 -0.22 30.50
C TYR A 162 4.68 0.30 29.07
N PHE A 163 3.83 1.32 28.89
CA PHE A 163 3.63 1.98 27.61
C PHE A 163 4.89 2.71 27.13
N ILE A 164 5.54 3.46 28.02
CA ILE A 164 6.76 4.22 27.68
C ILE A 164 7.86 3.28 27.16
N ALA A 165 8.08 2.15 27.83
CA ALA A 165 9.06 1.17 27.40
C ALA A 165 8.75 0.62 25.99
N CYS A 166 7.48 0.29 25.72
CA CYS A 166 7.03 -0.18 24.41
C CYS A 166 7.21 0.89 23.33
N ARG A 167 6.73 2.11 23.59
CA ARG A 167 6.84 3.26 22.69
C ARG A 167 8.30 3.50 22.28
N ASN A 168 9.19 3.57 23.26
CA ASN A 168 10.60 3.86 23.03
C ASN A 168 11.28 2.72 22.25
N ALA A 169 11.00 1.47 22.60
CA ALA A 169 11.51 0.30 21.90
C ALA A 169 11.08 0.27 20.43
N ILE A 170 9.78 0.43 20.17
CA ILE A 170 9.23 0.45 18.82
C ILE A 170 9.77 1.64 18.01
N ALA A 171 9.83 2.84 18.59
CA ALA A 171 10.30 4.03 17.88
C ALA A 171 11.78 3.91 17.46
N CYS A 172 12.66 3.48 18.37
CA CYS A 172 14.08 3.31 18.06
C CYS A 172 14.30 2.17 17.04
N THR A 173 13.62 1.04 17.24
CA THR A 173 13.67 -0.10 16.33
C THR A 173 13.19 0.26 14.93
N ALA A 174 12.08 1.01 14.82
CA ALA A 174 11.57 1.49 13.55
C ALA A 174 12.55 2.41 12.83
N PHE A 175 13.17 3.33 13.58
CA PHE A 175 14.09 4.32 13.03
C PHE A 175 15.38 3.68 12.53
N TYR A 176 16.09 2.91 13.38
CA TYR A 176 17.37 2.31 13.00
C TYR A 176 17.19 1.14 12.02
N GLY A 177 16.05 0.45 12.07
CA GLY A 177 15.71 -0.63 11.16
C GLY A 177 15.12 -0.15 9.84
N MET A 178 14.87 1.17 9.72
CA MET A 178 14.21 1.79 8.57
C MET A 178 12.87 1.11 8.24
N PHE A 179 12.16 0.66 9.27
CA PHE A 179 10.91 -0.07 9.10
C PHE A 179 9.79 0.84 8.65
N ARG A 180 8.93 0.31 7.79
CA ARG A 180 7.58 0.84 7.69
C ARG A 180 6.87 0.49 8.99
N LEU A 181 6.15 1.44 9.58
CA LEU A 181 5.41 1.17 10.81
C LEU A 181 4.45 -0.01 10.67
N GLY A 182 3.90 -0.26 9.48
CA GLY A 182 3.05 -1.43 9.20
C GLY A 182 3.76 -2.79 9.18
N GLU A 183 5.09 -2.84 9.25
CA GLU A 183 5.88 -4.09 9.35
C GLU A 183 6.10 -4.50 10.81
N ILE A 184 5.93 -3.58 11.76
CA ILE A 184 6.13 -3.77 13.19
C ILE A 184 4.87 -3.50 14.04
N LEU A 185 3.93 -2.71 13.52
CA LEU A 185 2.66 -2.33 14.16
C LEU A 185 1.50 -2.71 13.26
N PHE A 186 0.42 -3.21 13.86
CA PHE A 186 -0.82 -3.51 13.15
C PHE A 186 -2.00 -2.83 13.87
N ASP A 187 -2.91 -2.28 13.07
CA ASP A 187 -4.16 -1.73 13.55
C ASP A 187 -5.29 -2.75 13.30
N THR A 188 -5.93 -3.18 14.39
CA THR A 188 -7.21 -3.91 14.57
C THR A 188 -7.54 -5.18 13.76
N ASN A 189 -6.86 -5.49 12.66
CA ASN A 189 -7.07 -6.73 11.88
C ASN A 189 -5.86 -7.67 12.06
N PHE A 190 -5.71 -8.16 13.29
CA PHE A 190 -4.64 -9.08 13.67
C PHE A 190 -4.80 -10.44 12.96
N THR A 191 -3.87 -10.76 12.07
CA THR A 191 -3.62 -12.16 11.69
C THR A 191 -2.40 -12.62 12.46
N ALA A 192 -2.54 -13.70 13.24
CA ALA A 192 -1.41 -14.29 13.94
C ALA A 192 -0.29 -14.62 12.92
N ASN A 193 0.95 -14.25 13.25
CA ASN A 193 2.19 -14.47 12.47
C ASN A 193 2.50 -13.43 11.38
N GLU A 194 1.85 -12.27 11.36
CA GLU A 194 2.20 -11.17 10.46
C GLU A 194 3.12 -10.10 11.08
N THR A 195 3.28 -10.15 12.41
CA THR A 195 4.13 -9.27 13.21
C THR A 195 5.36 -9.99 13.75
N PRO A 196 6.50 -9.29 13.89
CA PRO A 196 7.62 -9.83 14.64
C PRO A 196 7.23 -10.02 16.10
N ARG A 197 7.62 -11.18 16.63
CA ARG A 197 7.44 -11.59 18.02
C ARG A 197 8.77 -11.59 18.76
N VAL A 198 8.70 -11.71 20.08
CA VAL A 198 9.90 -11.82 20.92
C VAL A 198 10.80 -12.99 20.49
N GLN A 199 10.23 -14.10 20.04
CA GLN A 199 10.99 -15.25 19.52
C GLN A 199 11.75 -14.95 18.22
N ASP A 200 11.35 -13.92 17.47
CA ASP A 200 12.00 -13.50 16.24
C ASP A 200 13.19 -12.58 16.50
N LEU A 201 13.44 -12.25 17.78
CA LEU A 201 14.59 -11.48 18.24
C LEU A 201 15.72 -12.41 18.69
N ILE A 202 16.93 -12.14 18.19
CA ILE A 202 18.15 -12.82 18.61
C ILE A 202 19.12 -11.77 19.14
N PHE A 203 19.37 -11.81 20.44
CA PHE A 203 20.30 -10.91 21.11
C PHE A 203 21.70 -11.53 21.16
N HIS A 204 22.68 -10.81 20.64
CA HIS A 204 24.10 -11.11 20.77
C HIS A 204 24.81 -10.01 21.57
N THR A 205 26.06 -10.26 21.96
CA THR A 205 26.85 -9.32 22.77
C THR A 205 27.09 -7.97 22.10
N LYS A 206 27.10 -7.91 20.76
CA LYS A 206 27.40 -6.68 19.99
C LYS A 206 26.30 -6.28 19.01
N GLN A 207 25.24 -7.06 18.90
CA GLN A 207 24.18 -6.83 17.93
C GLN A 207 22.86 -7.49 18.35
N CYS A 208 21.75 -6.98 17.83
CA CYS A 208 20.44 -7.62 17.89
C CYS A 208 19.98 -7.92 16.47
N THR A 209 19.37 -9.08 16.26
CA THR A 209 18.76 -9.44 14.98
C THR A 209 17.26 -9.58 15.16
N ILE A 210 16.48 -9.03 14.23
CA ILE A 210 15.03 -9.23 14.14
C ILE A 210 14.69 -9.90 12.81
N ASN A 211 13.92 -10.99 12.86
CA ASN A 211 13.36 -11.62 11.69
C ASN A 211 11.94 -11.10 11.48
N LEU A 212 11.72 -10.32 10.41
CA LEU A 212 10.40 -9.90 10.01
C LEU A 212 9.71 -11.06 9.28
N PRO A 213 8.51 -11.50 9.72
CA PRO A 213 7.80 -12.57 9.03
C PRO A 213 7.25 -12.10 7.67
N ARG A 214 7.03 -10.79 7.51
CA ARG A 214 6.49 -10.19 6.30
C ARG A 214 7.03 -8.78 6.07
N THR A 215 7.37 -8.50 4.82
CA THR A 215 7.57 -7.11 4.37
C THR A 215 6.59 -6.79 3.25
N ARG A 216 6.47 -5.50 2.92
CA ARG A 216 5.62 -5.08 1.79
C ARG A 216 6.09 -5.65 0.45
N THR A 217 7.40 -5.84 0.28
CA THR A 217 8.03 -6.23 -1.00
C THR A 217 8.24 -7.73 -1.12
N THR A 218 8.61 -8.40 -0.03
CA THR A 218 8.92 -9.83 -0.02
C THR A 218 7.72 -10.70 0.39
N LEU A 219 6.63 -10.07 0.85
CA LEU A 219 5.42 -10.75 1.32
C LEU A 219 5.78 -11.85 2.33
N ARG A 220 5.63 -13.12 1.98
CA ARG A 220 5.86 -14.26 2.91
C ARG A 220 7.32 -14.62 3.12
N ASN A 221 8.25 -14.04 2.35
CA ASN A 221 9.67 -14.37 2.50
C ASN A 221 10.35 -13.59 3.64
N GLY A 222 9.67 -12.60 4.22
CA GLY A 222 10.21 -11.84 5.34
C GLY A 222 11.48 -11.06 5.01
N GLU A 223 12.18 -10.60 6.05
CA GLU A 223 13.51 -10.00 5.96
C GLU A 223 14.21 -10.05 7.32
N THR A 224 15.53 -10.25 7.33
CA THR A 224 16.33 -10.26 8.56
C THR A 224 17.08 -8.94 8.68
N ILE A 225 16.96 -8.29 9.83
CA ILE A 225 17.49 -6.96 10.06
C ILE A 225 18.40 -7.00 11.28
N ILE A 226 19.61 -6.45 11.13
CA ILE A 226 20.66 -6.52 12.14
C ILE A 226 20.92 -5.11 12.66
N PHE A 227 20.79 -4.94 13.97
CA PHE A 227 21.12 -3.72 14.69
C PHE A 227 22.48 -3.86 15.36
N PRO A 228 23.49 -3.04 14.99
CA PRO A 228 24.69 -2.95 15.80
C PRO A 228 24.36 -2.27 17.14
N HIS A 229 25.09 -2.64 18.20
CA HIS A 229 25.01 -1.95 19.49
C HIS A 229 25.60 -0.53 19.37
N LEU A 230 24.84 0.48 19.79
CA LEU A 230 25.14 1.91 19.56
C LEU A 230 25.60 2.65 20.83
N GLN A 231 25.56 2.01 22.01
CA GLN A 231 25.95 2.62 23.29
C GLN A 231 25.29 3.99 23.56
N SER A 232 24.00 4.13 23.24
CA SER A 232 23.24 5.36 23.42
C SER A 232 21.87 5.09 24.06
N CYS A 233 21.19 6.13 24.56
CA CYS A 233 19.84 5.98 25.10
C CYS A 233 18.79 5.59 24.04
N THR A 234 19.10 5.73 22.76
CA THR A 234 18.24 5.32 21.63
C THR A 234 18.68 3.99 21.04
N ASP A 235 19.63 3.28 21.65
CA ASP A 235 20.10 1.99 21.16
C ASP A 235 18.95 0.97 21.09
N PRO A 236 18.56 0.52 19.88
CA PRO A 236 17.41 -0.37 19.70
C PRO A 236 17.55 -1.67 20.49
N THR A 237 18.79 -2.17 20.67
CA THR A 237 19.05 -3.40 21.42
C THR A 237 18.69 -3.21 22.89
N SER A 238 19.22 -2.15 23.51
CA SER A 238 19.01 -1.86 24.93
C SER A 238 17.56 -1.54 25.23
N VAL A 239 16.90 -0.72 24.40
CA VAL A 239 15.49 -0.35 24.64
C VAL A 239 14.54 -1.52 24.40
N LEU A 240 14.83 -2.43 23.46
CA LEU A 240 14.05 -3.66 23.27
C LEU A 240 14.18 -4.60 24.47
N GLN A 241 15.40 -4.82 24.97
CA GLN A 241 15.62 -5.65 26.16
C GLN A 241 14.90 -5.07 27.38
N GLN A 242 14.99 -3.76 27.59
CA GLN A 242 14.30 -3.08 28.67
C GLN A 242 12.78 -3.22 28.55
N HIS A 243 12.23 -3.05 27.34
CA HIS A 243 10.81 -3.25 27.07
C HIS A 243 10.33 -4.66 27.38
N ILE A 244 11.05 -5.68 26.89
CA ILE A 244 10.74 -7.10 27.15
C ILE A 244 10.77 -7.37 28.66
N ALA A 245 11.76 -6.85 29.38
CA ALA A 245 11.89 -7.03 30.82
C ALA A 245 10.77 -6.33 31.61
N ILE A 246 10.44 -5.07 31.29
CA ILE A 246 9.39 -4.29 31.97
C ILE A 246 8.02 -4.90 31.73
N ASN A 247 7.70 -5.22 30.47
CA ASN A 247 6.40 -5.75 30.09
C ASN A 247 6.28 -7.27 30.27
N LYS A 248 7.35 -7.94 30.72
CA LYS A 248 7.43 -9.39 30.93
C LYS A 248 6.90 -10.15 29.70
N LEU A 249 7.34 -9.73 28.52
CA LEU A 249 6.82 -10.29 27.28
C LEU A 249 7.23 -11.76 27.18
N LEU A 250 6.21 -12.62 27.02
CA LEU A 250 6.36 -14.02 26.63
C LEU A 250 6.50 -14.06 25.08
N PRO A 251 6.45 -15.19 24.35
CA PRO A 251 6.63 -15.20 22.90
C PRO A 251 5.38 -14.63 22.17
N THR A 252 5.12 -13.35 22.42
CA THR A 252 4.06 -12.50 21.91
C THR A 252 4.65 -11.43 21.00
N ASP A 253 3.81 -10.59 20.43
CA ASP A 253 4.23 -9.52 19.52
C ASP A 253 5.07 -8.47 20.25
N ILE A 254 6.14 -7.99 19.61
CA ILE A 254 7.07 -7.03 20.22
C ILE A 254 6.43 -5.68 20.54
N ASN A 255 5.31 -5.35 19.88
CA ASN A 255 4.52 -4.14 20.13
C ASN A 255 3.48 -4.31 21.25
N SER A 256 3.53 -5.41 22.01
CA SER A 256 2.66 -5.64 23.15
C SER A 256 3.16 -4.92 24.40
N TYR A 257 2.26 -4.41 25.25
CA TYR A 257 2.57 -3.85 26.56
C TYR A 257 1.44 -4.07 27.57
N ILE A 258 1.74 -4.02 28.87
CA ILE A 258 0.75 -4.17 29.93
C ILE A 258 0.01 -2.85 30.13
N HIS A 259 -1.31 -2.83 29.91
CA HIS A 259 -2.11 -1.64 30.20
C HIS A 259 -2.41 -1.53 31.70
N GLN A 260 -2.08 -0.36 32.28
CA GLN A 260 -2.34 -0.11 33.69
C GLN A 260 -3.85 -0.19 33.99
N GLY A 261 -4.20 -1.02 34.98
CA GLY A 261 -5.60 -1.27 35.38
C GLY A 261 -6.28 -2.48 34.74
N LYS A 262 -5.74 -3.08 33.66
CA LYS A 262 -6.38 -4.24 33.01
C LYS A 262 -5.61 -5.56 33.15
N ARG A 263 -4.33 -5.53 33.59
CA ARG A 263 -3.43 -6.72 33.68
C ARG A 263 -3.36 -7.56 32.38
N THR A 264 -3.88 -7.04 31.28
CA THR A 264 -3.86 -7.68 29.95
C THR A 264 -2.88 -6.95 29.05
N LEU A 265 -2.30 -7.71 28.11
CA LEU A 265 -1.47 -7.15 27.06
C LEU A 265 -2.34 -6.38 26.06
N GLN A 266 -1.89 -5.20 25.68
CA GLN A 266 -2.43 -4.40 24.60
C GLN A 266 -1.37 -4.22 23.52
N LEU A 267 -1.83 -4.11 22.28
CA LEU A 267 -0.96 -3.82 21.14
C LEU A 267 -0.83 -2.31 20.96
N LEU A 268 0.40 -1.85 20.80
CA LEU A 268 0.67 -0.50 20.34
C LEU A 268 0.30 -0.41 18.85
N GLY A 269 -0.66 0.46 18.55
CA GLY A 269 -1.09 0.77 17.19
C GLY A 269 -0.30 1.91 16.55
N SER A 270 -0.34 1.98 15.22
CA SER A 270 0.41 3.00 14.46
C SER A 270 -0.07 4.42 14.78
N THR A 271 -1.38 4.57 14.94
CA THR A 271 -2.02 5.86 15.27
C THR A 271 -1.61 6.35 16.65
N THR A 272 -1.52 5.44 17.63
CA THR A 272 -1.10 5.78 19.00
C THR A 272 0.36 6.20 19.03
N LEU A 273 1.26 5.43 18.40
CA LEU A 273 2.67 5.80 18.34
C LEU A 273 2.87 7.17 17.68
N LEU A 274 2.24 7.41 16.53
CA LEU A 274 2.39 8.66 15.79
C LEU A 274 1.83 9.87 16.54
N ARG A 275 0.78 9.70 17.35
CA ARG A 275 0.24 10.75 18.21
C ARG A 275 1.23 11.17 19.29
N GLU A 276 1.87 10.19 19.93
CA GLU A 276 2.83 10.44 21.00
C GLU A 276 4.13 11.05 20.49
N CYS A 277 4.59 10.63 19.32
CA CYS A 277 5.90 11.05 18.84
C CYS A 277 5.98 12.48 18.33
N LYS A 278 4.93 13.33 18.46
CA LYS A 278 4.80 14.75 18.04
C LYS A 278 6.06 15.33 17.39
N TRP A 279 6.38 14.88 16.16
CA TRP A 279 7.67 15.14 15.50
C TRP A 279 7.80 16.56 14.94
N THR A 280 7.09 17.51 15.53
CA THR A 280 7.16 18.93 15.22
C THR A 280 8.14 19.55 16.21
N LEU A 281 9.42 19.57 15.85
CA LEU A 281 10.32 20.57 16.45
C LEU A 281 9.89 21.96 15.93
N PRO A 282 9.97 23.01 16.75
CA PRO A 282 9.78 24.39 16.32
C PRO A 282 10.80 24.80 15.24
#